data_AF-D5PIG8-F1
#
_entry.id   AF-D5PIG8-F1
#
_cell.length_a   1.000
_cell.length_b   1.000
_cell.length_c   1.000
_cell.angle_alpha   90.00
_cell.angle_beta   90.00
_cell.angle_gamma   90.00
#
_symmetry.space_group_name_H-M   'P 1'
#
loop_
_entity.id
_entity.type
_entity.pdbx_description
1 polymer ?
#
loop_
_entity_poly.entity_id
_entity_poly.type
_entity_poly.pdbx_seq_one_letter_code
_entity_poly.pdbx_strand_id
1 'polypeptide(L)'
;MRDPIVRALTHPDRDQVLHQTAERAQRGAVAEAYAAWTLPGLQAAFFTKWLWAASSRRPQTCCLIQDKRVWNSLGALGWDSLEASGRKDWPSRYAAYVADVHDCADRMGSGVSAEDIEYTLFRANGDLDRL
;
A
#
# COMPACT_ATOMS: atom_id res chain seq x y z
N MET A 1 15.01 -25.90 -1.02
CA MET A 1 13.92 -24.89 -1.05
C MET A 1 14.34 -23.83 -2.06
N ARG A 2 13.64 -23.63 -3.19
CA ARG A 2 13.96 -22.49 -4.07
C ARG A 2 13.56 -21.20 -3.35
N ASP A 3 14.47 -20.23 -3.33
CA ASP A 3 14.33 -18.92 -2.70
C ASP A 3 12.96 -18.27 -3.08
N PRO A 4 12.19 -17.73 -2.12
CA PRO A 4 10.94 -17.03 -2.39
C PRO A 4 11.02 -16.00 -3.52
N ILE A 5 12.14 -15.28 -3.66
CA ILE A 5 12.29 -14.29 -4.73
C ILE A 5 12.44 -14.96 -6.09
N VAL A 6 13.13 -16.11 -6.16
CA VAL A 6 13.27 -16.88 -7.39
C VAL A 6 11.92 -17.37 -7.87
N ARG A 7 11.02 -17.81 -6.97
CA ARG A 7 9.66 -18.23 -7.34
C ARG A 7 8.85 -17.10 -7.98
N ALA A 8 8.95 -15.88 -7.46
CA ALA A 8 8.28 -14.71 -8.04
C ALA A 8 8.90 -14.35 -9.41
N LEU A 9 10.24 -14.34 -9.49
CA LEU A 9 10.96 -13.96 -10.70
C LEU A 9 10.81 -14.97 -11.84
N THR A 10 10.63 -16.26 -11.55
CA THR A 10 10.46 -17.32 -12.55
C THR A 10 9.00 -17.72 -12.77
N HIS A 11 8.03 -17.01 -12.19
CA HIS A 11 6.61 -17.33 -12.39
C HIS A 11 6.22 -17.10 -13.86
N PRO A 12 5.53 -18.06 -14.52
CA PRO A 12 5.21 -17.94 -15.95
C PRO A 12 4.38 -16.68 -16.25
N ASP A 13 3.45 -16.33 -15.37
CA ASP A 13 2.57 -15.17 -15.57
C ASP A 13 3.12 -13.87 -14.95
N ARG A 14 4.41 -13.84 -14.56
CA ARG A 14 5.00 -12.69 -13.83
C ARG A 14 4.69 -11.36 -14.51
N ASP A 15 5.00 -11.26 -15.80
CA ASP A 15 4.89 -10.00 -16.53
C ASP A 15 3.42 -9.59 -16.71
N GLN A 16 2.54 -10.56 -16.95
CA GLN A 16 1.10 -10.32 -17.01
C GLN A 16 0.56 -9.79 -15.67
N VAL A 17 0.92 -10.40 -14.54
CA VAL A 17 0.45 -9.97 -13.22
C VAL A 17 1.00 -8.58 -12.87
N LEU A 18 2.28 -8.32 -13.13
CA LEU A 18 2.87 -6.99 -12.91
C LEU A 18 2.18 -5.94 -13.78
N HIS A 19 1.96 -6.23 -15.06
CA HIS A 19 1.26 -5.31 -15.96
C HIS A 19 -0.17 -5.01 -15.49
N GLN A 20 -0.96 -6.05 -15.21
CA GLN A 20 -2.35 -5.90 -14.79
C GLN A 20 -2.51 -5.19 -13.43
N THR A 21 -1.60 -5.43 -12.49
CA THR A 21 -1.62 -4.74 -11.18
C THR A 21 -1.20 -3.29 -11.31
N ALA A 22 -0.22 -2.99 -12.18
CA ALA A 22 0.18 -1.62 -12.50
C ALA A 22 -0.94 -0.82 -13.17
N GLU A 23 -1.62 -1.37 -14.17
CA GLU A 23 -2.74 -0.70 -14.84
C GLU A 23 -3.86 -0.33 -13.87
N ARG A 24 -4.22 -1.24 -12.96
CA ARG A 24 -5.24 -1.00 -11.92
C ARG A 24 -4.79 0.07 -10.94
N ALA A 25 -3.54 0.00 -10.45
CA ALA A 25 -2.97 0.98 -9.54
C ALA A 25 -2.94 2.39 -10.18
N GLN A 26 -2.54 2.49 -11.44
CA GLN A 26 -2.50 3.76 -12.18
C GLN A 26 -3.89 4.38 -12.34
N ARG A 27 -4.95 3.58 -12.42
CA ARG A 27 -6.34 4.05 -12.50
C ARG A 27 -6.95 4.37 -11.12
N GLY A 28 -6.21 4.20 -10.03
CA GLY A 28 -6.70 4.40 -8.67
C GLY A 28 -7.57 3.24 -8.15
N ALA A 29 -7.61 2.10 -8.84
CA ALA A 29 -8.38 0.92 -8.44
C ALA A 29 -7.60 0.09 -7.39
N VAL A 30 -7.36 0.67 -6.20
CA VAL A 30 -6.44 0.16 -5.18
C VAL A 30 -6.79 -1.27 -4.73
N ALA A 31 -8.04 -1.52 -4.37
CA ALA A 31 -8.49 -2.86 -3.94
C ALA A 31 -8.32 -3.89 -5.05
N GLU A 32 -8.69 -3.55 -6.29
CA GLU A 32 -8.56 -4.46 -7.44
C GLU A 32 -7.09 -4.74 -7.76
N ALA A 33 -6.22 -3.73 -7.67
CA ALA A 33 -4.79 -3.89 -7.86
C ALA A 33 -4.19 -4.84 -6.82
N TYR A 34 -4.62 -4.71 -5.55
CA TYR A 34 -4.19 -5.61 -4.48
C TYR A 34 -4.73 -7.04 -4.64
N ALA A 35 -6.01 -7.17 -4.99
CA ALA A 35 -6.66 -8.47 -5.18
C ALA A 35 -6.08 -9.26 -6.37
N ALA A 36 -5.57 -8.57 -7.40
CA ALA A 36 -4.98 -9.20 -8.57
C ALA A 36 -3.58 -9.78 -8.36
N TRP A 37 -3.01 -9.62 -7.16
CA TRP A 37 -1.70 -10.15 -6.82
C TRP A 37 -1.74 -11.67 -6.61
N THR A 38 -1.05 -12.41 -7.48
CA THR A 38 -0.97 -13.87 -7.41
C THR A 38 0.47 -14.41 -7.41
N LEU A 39 1.50 -13.53 -7.41
CA LEU A 39 2.89 -13.93 -7.52
C LEU A 39 3.39 -14.62 -6.25
N PRO A 40 3.78 -15.91 -6.32
CA PRO A 40 4.22 -16.66 -5.15
C PRO A 40 5.58 -16.18 -4.67
N GLY A 41 5.77 -16.16 -3.35
CA GLY A 41 7.06 -15.81 -2.73
C GLY A 41 7.30 -14.31 -2.58
N LEU A 42 6.51 -13.46 -3.25
CA LEU A 42 6.41 -12.05 -2.89
C LEU A 42 5.62 -11.92 -1.59
N GLN A 43 5.88 -10.90 -0.77
CA GLN A 43 5.11 -10.62 0.44
C GLN A 43 4.32 -9.33 0.27
N ALA A 44 3.22 -9.19 1.00
CA ALA A 44 2.31 -8.04 0.91
C ALA A 44 3.04 -6.69 1.00
N ALA A 45 3.94 -6.54 1.98
CA ALA A 45 4.72 -5.31 2.18
C ALA A 45 5.66 -4.98 1.00
N PHE A 46 6.14 -5.98 0.27
CA PHE A 46 6.92 -5.72 -0.95
C PHE A 46 5.99 -5.43 -2.14
N PHE A 47 4.85 -6.11 -2.21
CA PHE A 47 3.88 -5.90 -3.26
C PHE A 47 3.28 -4.47 -3.22
N THR A 48 3.01 -3.91 -2.05
CA THR A 48 2.55 -2.51 -1.92
C THR A 48 3.60 -1.50 -2.41
N LYS A 49 4.91 -1.80 -2.29
CA LYS A 49 5.98 -0.99 -2.90
C LYS A 49 5.95 -1.02 -4.42
N TRP A 50 5.64 -2.18 -5.01
CA TRP A 50 5.40 -2.27 -6.45
C TRP A 50 4.19 -1.42 -6.88
N LEU A 51 3.06 -1.52 -6.16
CA LEU A 51 1.86 -0.72 -6.46
C LEU A 51 2.14 0.78 -6.39
N TRP A 52 2.86 1.22 -5.34
CA TRP A 52 3.33 2.60 -5.22
C TRP A 52 4.21 3.00 -6.42
N ALA A 53 5.26 2.23 -6.72
CA ALA A 53 6.17 2.53 -7.83
C ALA A 53 5.45 2.59 -9.19
N ALA A 54 4.42 1.76 -9.39
CA ALA A 54 3.62 1.74 -10.61
C ALA A 54 2.69 2.96 -10.76
N SER A 55 2.30 3.60 -9.65
CA SER A 55 1.28 4.65 -9.60
C SER A 55 1.78 6.03 -9.14
N SER A 56 3.02 6.15 -8.64
CA SER A 56 3.60 7.37 -8.05
C SER A 56 3.64 8.59 -8.97
N ARG A 57 3.50 8.40 -10.29
CA ARG A 57 3.33 9.51 -11.25
C ARG A 57 1.98 10.22 -11.13
N ARG A 58 1.07 9.75 -10.27
CA ARG A 58 -0.23 10.35 -9.97
C ARG A 58 -0.38 10.52 -8.45
N PRO A 59 0.30 11.50 -7.84
CA PRO A 59 0.38 11.62 -6.38
C PRO A 59 -0.97 11.67 -5.67
N GLN A 60 -2.01 12.25 -6.30
CA GLN A 60 -3.35 12.41 -5.74
C GLN A 60 -4.16 11.11 -5.64
N THR A 61 -3.72 10.05 -6.32
CA THR A 61 -4.45 8.78 -6.37
C THR A 61 -3.50 7.58 -6.31
N CYS A 62 -2.24 7.80 -5.96
CA CYS A 62 -1.24 6.74 -5.96
C CYS A 62 -1.53 5.73 -4.84
N CYS A 63 -1.16 4.48 -5.08
CA CYS A 63 -1.08 3.49 -4.01
C CYS A 63 0.04 3.87 -3.04
N LEU A 64 -0.14 3.59 -1.75
CA LEU A 64 0.86 3.85 -0.72
C LEU A 64 1.51 2.55 -0.24
N ILE A 65 2.71 2.64 0.31
CA ILE A 65 3.40 1.52 0.92
C ILE A 65 2.76 1.22 2.27
N GLN A 66 2.49 -0.06 2.52
CA GLN A 66 2.01 -0.53 3.83
C GLN A 66 2.94 -1.64 4.31
N ASP A 67 4.00 -1.24 5.03
CA ASP A 67 4.94 -2.16 5.66
C ASP A 67 4.76 -2.20 7.19
N LYS A 68 5.60 -2.99 7.87
CA LYS A 68 5.52 -3.15 9.33
C LYS A 68 5.66 -1.83 10.09
N ARG A 69 6.46 -0.89 9.60
CA ARG A 69 6.70 0.38 10.31
C ARG A 69 5.50 1.30 10.20
N VAL A 70 4.90 1.36 9.02
CA VAL A 70 3.63 2.05 8.80
C VAL A 70 2.54 1.44 9.69
N TRP A 71 2.42 0.10 9.71
CA TRP A 71 1.47 -0.61 10.58
C TRP A 71 1.64 -0.30 12.06
N ASN A 72 2.88 -0.24 12.56
CA ASN A 72 3.14 0.11 13.96
C ASN A 72 2.63 1.52 14.30
N SER A 73 2.86 2.50 13.41
CA SER A 73 2.39 3.87 13.60
C SER A 73 0.88 4.00 13.52
N LEU A 74 0.24 3.34 12.54
CA LEU A 74 -1.22 3.28 12.45
C LEU A 74 -1.83 2.67 13.73
N GLY A 75 -1.27 1.57 14.21
CA GLY A 75 -1.71 0.94 15.46
C GLY A 75 -1.52 1.84 16.68
N ALA A 76 -0.41 2.56 16.77
CA ALA A 76 -0.16 3.52 17.86
C ALA A 76 -1.13 4.71 17.83
N LEU A 77 -1.57 5.13 16.63
CA LEU A 77 -2.63 6.13 16.45
C LEU A 77 -4.05 5.59 16.71
N GLY A 78 -4.19 4.29 17.01
CA GLY A 78 -5.49 3.65 17.23
C GLY A 78 -6.26 3.36 15.95
N TRP A 79 -5.62 3.40 14.77
CA TRP A 79 -6.27 3.07 13.51
C TRP A 79 -6.48 1.56 13.37
N ASP A 80 -7.72 1.14 13.12
CA ASP A 80 -8.10 -0.25 12.89
C ASP A 80 -8.59 -0.48 11.46
N SER A 81 -7.92 -1.39 10.74
CA SER A 81 -8.24 -1.66 9.34
C SER A 81 -9.60 -2.33 9.10
N LEU A 82 -10.12 -3.09 10.06
CA LEU A 82 -11.42 -3.74 9.92
C LEU A 82 -12.54 -2.72 10.09
N GLU A 83 -12.40 -1.81 11.04
CA GLU A 83 -13.30 -0.66 11.21
C GLU A 83 -13.25 0.23 9.98
N ALA A 84 -12.06 0.65 9.55
CA ALA A 84 -11.87 1.55 8.41
C ALA A 84 -12.46 0.99 7.10
N SER A 85 -12.31 -0.31 6.85
CA SER A 85 -12.82 -0.93 5.62
C SER A 85 -14.24 -1.49 5.71
N GLY A 86 -14.74 -1.75 6.93
CA GLY A 86 -15.96 -2.54 7.16
C GLY A 86 -15.88 -3.99 6.65
N ARG A 87 -14.69 -4.47 6.25
CA ARG A 87 -14.50 -5.72 5.51
C ARG A 87 -13.35 -6.55 6.07
N LYS A 88 -13.51 -7.88 6.00
CA LYS A 88 -12.49 -8.82 6.50
C LYS A 88 -11.40 -9.13 5.48
N ASP A 89 -11.63 -8.82 4.21
CA ASP A 89 -10.67 -9.12 3.15
C ASP A 89 -9.55 -8.07 3.06
N TRP A 90 -8.32 -8.56 2.85
CA TRP A 90 -7.12 -7.71 2.77
C TRP A 90 -7.16 -6.63 1.68
N PRO A 91 -7.69 -6.89 0.46
CA PRO A 91 -7.80 -5.85 -0.56
C PRO A 91 -8.60 -4.63 -0.09
N SER A 92 -9.75 -4.84 0.56
CA SER A 92 -10.57 -3.75 1.10
C SER A 92 -9.86 -2.99 2.23
N ARG A 93 -9.15 -3.70 3.11
CA ARG A 93 -8.39 -3.10 4.22
C ARG A 93 -7.22 -2.24 3.73
N TYR A 94 -6.51 -2.71 2.70
CA TYR A 94 -5.44 -1.94 2.08
C TYR A 94 -5.99 -0.69 1.37
N ALA A 95 -7.12 -0.82 0.67
CA ALA A 95 -7.77 0.30 0.02
C ALA A 95 -8.25 1.37 1.03
N ALA A 96 -8.81 0.95 2.17
CA ALA A 96 -9.19 1.85 3.25
C ALA A 96 -7.99 2.63 3.80
N TYR A 97 -6.87 1.94 4.06
CA TYR A 97 -5.62 2.61 4.44
C TYR A 97 -5.20 3.68 3.43
N VAL A 98 -5.17 3.35 2.14
CA VAL A 98 -4.76 4.31 1.10
C VAL A 98 -5.72 5.50 1.05
N ALA A 99 -7.04 5.24 1.10
CA ALA A 99 -8.06 6.29 1.09
C ALA A 99 -7.94 7.22 2.31
N ASP A 100 -7.85 6.66 3.52
CA ASP A 100 -7.77 7.45 4.75
C ASP A 100 -6.54 8.37 4.78
N VAL A 101 -5.41 7.90 4.24
CA VAL A 101 -4.17 8.71 4.19
C VAL A 101 -4.27 9.82 3.14
N HIS A 102 -4.89 9.57 1.98
CA HIS A 102 -5.20 10.64 1.01
C HIS A 102 -6.16 11.66 1.59
N ASP A 103 -7.25 11.22 2.23
CA ASP A 103 -8.21 12.09 2.89
C ASP A 103 -7.55 12.92 4.01
N CYS A 104 -6.59 12.34 4.73
CA CYS A 104 -5.80 13.05 5.74
C CYS A 104 -4.94 14.15 5.10
N ALA A 105 -4.25 13.84 4.00
CA ALA A 105 -3.44 14.81 3.25
C ALA A 105 -4.30 15.97 2.74
N ASP A 106 -5.45 15.67 2.13
CA ASP A 106 -6.40 16.68 1.63
C ASP A 106 -6.87 17.62 2.75
N ARG A 107 -7.12 17.09 3.96
CA ARG A 107 -7.52 17.88 5.13
C ARG A 107 -6.38 18.74 5.69
N MET A 108 -5.12 18.36 5.50
CA MET A 108 -3.95 19.15 5.92
C MET A 108 -3.66 20.33 4.96
N GLY A 109 -4.18 20.28 3.74
CA GLY A 109 -4.11 21.38 2.76
C GLY A 109 -2.99 21.23 1.72
N SER A 110 -2.81 22.27 0.89
CA SER A 110 -2.13 22.21 -0.41
C SER A 110 -0.60 22.02 -0.41
N GLY A 111 -0.02 21.47 0.65
CA GLY A 111 1.42 21.25 0.79
C GLY A 111 1.81 19.91 1.39
N VAL A 112 0.84 19.06 1.74
CA VAL A 112 1.08 17.73 2.31
C VAL A 112 0.49 16.71 1.34
N SER A 113 1.33 15.78 0.87
CA SER A 113 0.88 14.64 0.08
C SER A 113 0.63 13.43 0.98
N ALA A 114 -0.14 12.47 0.47
CA ALA A 114 -0.30 11.18 1.13
C ALA A 114 1.03 10.41 1.28
N GLU A 115 1.97 10.61 0.34
CA GLU A 115 3.34 10.08 0.42
C GLU A 115 4.12 10.71 1.58
N ASP A 116 3.94 12.00 1.88
CA ASP A 116 4.56 12.67 3.04
C ASP A 116 4.05 12.08 4.36
N ILE A 117 2.73 11.82 4.44
CA ILE A 117 2.12 11.19 5.61
C ILE A 117 2.62 9.75 5.76
N GLU A 118 2.61 8.96 4.68
CA GLU A 118 3.15 7.59 4.67
C GLU A 118 4.61 7.56 5.14
N TYR A 119 5.45 8.44 4.60
CA TYR A 119 6.85 8.56 4.98
C TYR A 119 7.02 8.93 6.46
N THR A 120 6.17 9.84 6.96
CA THR A 120 6.15 10.23 8.37
C THR A 120 5.76 9.06 9.27
N LEU A 121 4.73 8.28 8.91
CA LEU A 121 4.36 7.06 9.62
C LEU A 121 5.50 6.02 9.60
N PHE A 122 6.16 5.84 8.46
CA PHE A 122 7.32 4.95 8.34
C PHE A 122 8.50 5.38 9.24
N ARG A 123 8.75 6.68 9.31
CA ARG A 123 9.81 7.29 10.15
C ARG A 123 9.51 7.11 11.64
N ALA A 124 8.27 7.36 12.06
CA ALA A 124 7.82 7.23 13.44
C ALA A 124 7.87 5.78 13.93
N ASN A 125 7.44 4.80 13.11
CA ASN A 125 7.46 3.38 13.46
C ASN A 125 6.83 3.08 14.84
N GLY A 126 5.68 3.69 15.14
CA GLY A 126 4.98 3.55 16.42
C GLY A 126 5.45 4.48 17.53
N ASP A 127 6.52 5.25 17.33
CA ASP A 127 6.99 6.28 18.27
C ASP A 127 6.33 7.63 17.93
N LEU A 128 5.21 7.92 18.57
CA LEU A 128 4.39 9.12 18.29
C LEU A 128 5.07 10.43 18.70
N ASP A 129 6.11 10.38 19.54
CA ASP A 129 6.90 11.57 19.90
C ASP A 129 7.74 12.09 18.71
N ARG A 130 7.73 11.39 17.57
CA ARG A 130 8.42 11.74 16.33
C ARG A 130 7.52 12.32 15.23
N LEU A 131 6.22 12.48 15.50
CA LEU A 131 5.24 13.04 14.57
C LEU A 131 5.27 14.57 14.56
#